data_AF-A0A1I4AAL7-F1
#
_entry.id   AF-A0A1I4AAL7-F1
#
_cell.length_a   1.000
_cell.length_b   1.000
_cell.length_c   1.000
_cell.angle_alpha   90.00
_cell.angle_beta   90.00
_cell.angle_gamma   90.00
#
_symmetry.space_group_name_H-M   'P 1'
#
loop_
_entity.id
_entity.type
_entity.pdbx_description
1 polymer ?
#
loop_
_entity_poly.entity_id
_entity_poly.type
_entity_poly.pdbx_seq_one_letter_code
_entity_poly.pdbx_strand_id
1 'polypeptide(L)'
;MCFNHGLEKKRFEKNWEKLRVEYAAAGMSEDEIQKMYEYDCKVFNRDRSFYEHSQPLDVGGNDDESESPLIAISANMFTPAAESDPDRRGELDR
;
A
#
# COMPACT_ATOMS: atom_id res chain seq x y z
N MET A 1 4.35 6.99 -12.18
CA MET A 1 5.62 6.74 -12.92
C MET A 1 6.00 5.29 -12.71
N CYS A 2 6.37 4.55 -13.76
CA CYS A 2 6.69 3.13 -13.65
C CYS A 2 8.05 2.92 -12.97
N PHE A 3 8.12 1.95 -12.06
CA PHE A 3 9.36 1.57 -11.36
C PHE A 3 10.31 0.86 -12.34
N ASN A 4 11.49 1.44 -12.62
CA ASN A 4 12.50 0.81 -13.48
C ASN A 4 13.45 -0.04 -12.64
N HIS A 5 13.15 -1.34 -12.55
CA HIS A 5 13.87 -2.27 -11.69
C HIS A 5 15.39 -2.28 -11.91
N GLY A 6 15.85 -2.27 -13.17
CA GLY A 6 17.29 -2.33 -13.47
C GLY A 6 18.03 -1.06 -13.03
N LEU A 7 17.39 0.10 -13.18
CA LEU A 7 17.97 1.39 -12.80
C LEU A 7 17.95 1.58 -11.28
N GLU A 8 16.85 1.22 -10.62
CA GLU A 8 16.74 1.30 -9.16
C GLU A 8 17.67 0.29 -8.46
N LYS A 9 17.86 -0.91 -9.02
CA LYS A 9 18.82 -1.88 -8.49
C LYS A 9 20.26 -1.36 -8.55
N LYS A 10 20.66 -0.73 -9.65
CA LYS A 10 22.00 -0.11 -9.77
C LYS A 10 22.22 1.01 -8.75
N ARG A 11 21.18 1.82 -8.48
CA ARG A 11 21.24 2.86 -7.45
C ARG A 11 21.36 2.27 -6.06
N PHE A 12 20.59 1.22 -5.77
CA PHE A 12 20.64 0.47 -4.53
C PHE A 12 22.04 -0.09 -4.28
N GLU A 13 22.61 -0.83 -5.23
CA GLU A 13 23.95 -1.42 -5.12
C GLU A 13 25.03 -0.35 -4.86
N LYS A 14 24.98 0.77 -5.59
CA LYS A 14 25.93 1.89 -5.42
C LYS A 14 25.85 2.54 -4.03
N ASN A 15 24.64 2.69 -3.50
CA ASN A 15 24.46 3.22 -2.15
C ASN A 15 24.92 2.20 -1.10
N TRP A 16 24.67 0.91 -1.35
CA TRP A 16 24.99 -0.16 -0.42
C TRP A 16 26.49 -0.44 -0.29
N GLU A 17 27.25 -0.24 -1.37
CA GLU A 17 28.72 -0.32 -1.35
C GLU A 17 29.33 0.68 -0.34
N LYS A 18 28.78 1.89 -0.24
CA LYS A 18 29.21 2.89 0.75
C LYS A 18 28.84 2.47 2.17
N LEU A 19 27.61 2.00 2.36
CA LEU A 19 27.11 1.54 3.66
C LEU A 19 27.92 0.37 4.21
N ARG A 20 28.37 -0.56 3.36
CA ARG A 20 29.29 -1.64 3.79
C ARG A 20 30.60 -1.09 4.37
N VAL A 21 31.18 -0.07 3.74
CA VAL A 21 32.42 0.55 4.23
C VAL A 21 32.17 1.25 5.57
N GLU A 22 31.04 1.94 5.72
CA GLU A 22 30.66 2.62 6.97
C GLU A 22 30.41 1.62 8.11
N TYR A 23 29.71 0.52 7.86
CA TYR A 23 29.48 -0.51 8.87
C TYR A 23 30.76 -1.24 9.27
N ALA A 24 31.64 -1.54 8.30
CA ALA A 24 32.95 -2.11 8.59
C ALA A 24 33.81 -1.13 9.41
N ALA A 25 33.77 0.16 9.09
CA ALA A 25 34.46 1.20 9.87
C ALA A 25 33.89 1.37 11.28
N ALA A 26 32.60 1.09 11.48
CA ALA A 26 31.95 1.05 12.79
C ALA A 26 32.31 -0.20 13.61
N GLY A 27 33.11 -1.13 13.06
CA GLY A 27 33.52 -2.36 13.74
C GLY A 27 32.44 -3.45 13.74
N MET A 28 31.43 -3.32 12.87
CA MET A 28 30.38 -4.33 12.71
C MET A 28 30.96 -5.57 12.02
N SER A 29 30.57 -6.76 12.48
CA SER A 29 31.05 -8.02 11.90
C SER A 29 30.47 -8.24 10.49
N GLU A 30 31.20 -8.98 9.64
CA GLU A 30 30.75 -9.31 8.29
C GLU A 30 29.36 -9.98 8.30
N ASP A 31 29.08 -10.83 9.31
CA ASP A 31 27.80 -11.51 9.49
C ASP A 31 26.65 -10.54 9.79
N GLU A 32 26.90 -9.50 10.58
CA GLU A 32 25.91 -8.46 10.87
C GLU A 32 25.67 -7.57 9.66
N ILE A 33 26.73 -7.20 8.93
CA ILE A 33 26.64 -6.44 7.68
C ILE A 33 25.84 -7.23 6.63
N GLN A 34 26.06 -8.55 6.56
CA GLN A 34 25.33 -9.42 5.66
C GLN A 34 23.85 -9.54 6.03
N LYS A 35 23.52 -9.63 7.33
CA LYS A 35 22.12 -9.60 7.80
C LYS A 35 21.41 -8.28 7.45
N MET A 36 22.11 -7.15 7.57
CA MET A 36 21.57 -5.85 7.14
C MET A 36 21.31 -5.82 5.64
N TYR A 37 22.27 -6.29 4.84
CA TYR A 37 22.09 -6.37 3.39
C TYR A 37 20.88 -7.23 2.98
N GLU A 38 20.68 -8.38 3.62
CA GLU A 38 19.52 -9.25 3.36
C GLU A 38 18.21 -8.57 3.72
N TYR A 39 18.19 -7.81 4.82
CA TYR A 39 17.03 -7.01 5.21
C TYR A 39 16.72 -5.94 4.15
N ASP A 40 17.71 -5.17 3.72
CA ASP A 40 17.50 -4.11 2.74
C ASP A 40 17.11 -4.65 1.35
N CYS A 41 17.62 -5.83 0.97
CA CYS A 41 17.14 -6.53 -0.22
C CYS A 41 15.65 -6.90 -0.13
N LYS A 42 15.16 -7.31 1.05
CA LYS A 42 13.74 -7.61 1.25
C LYS A 42 12.89 -6.35 1.16
N VAL A 43 13.36 -5.23 1.73
CA VAL A 43 12.67 -3.93 1.62
C VAL A 43 12.60 -3.47 0.16
N PHE A 44 13.71 -3.54 -0.56
CA PHE A 44 13.77 -3.19 -1.98
C PHE A 44 12.76 -4.01 -2.83
N ASN A 45 12.64 -5.31 -2.57
CA ASN A 45 11.66 -6.17 -3.24
C ASN A 45 10.21 -5.87 -2.84
N ARG A 46 9.97 -5.46 -1.58
CA ARG A 46 8.63 -5.05 -1.12
C ARG A 46 8.19 -3.75 -1.77
N ASP A 47 9.08 -2.77 -1.89
CA ASP A 47 8.76 -1.48 -2.49
C ASP A 47 8.39 -1.65 -3.97
N ARG A 48 9.04 -2.58 -4.69
CA ARG A 48 8.60 -3.01 -6.02
C ARG A 48 7.14 -3.48 -6.01
N SER A 49 6.80 -4.42 -5.13
CA SER A 49 5.44 -4.97 -5.02
C SER A 49 4.41 -3.88 -4.72
N PHE A 50 4.77 -2.91 -3.87
CA PHE A 50 3.92 -1.75 -3.59
C PHE A 50 3.69 -0.89 -4.84
N TYR A 51 4.72 -0.53 -5.60
CA TYR A 51 4.55 0.28 -6.82
C TYR A 51 3.86 -0.48 -7.97
N GLU A 52 4.01 -1.81 -8.04
CA GLU A 52 3.34 -2.64 -9.05
C GLU A 52 1.84 -2.86 -8.74
N HIS A 53 1.46 -2.95 -7.45
CA HIS A 53 0.10 -3.33 -7.05
C HIS A 53 -0.72 -2.22 -6.39
N SER A 54 -0.13 -1.08 -6.03
CA SER A 54 -0.89 0.08 -5.58
C SER A 54 -1.57 0.74 -6.78
N GLN A 55 -2.90 0.70 -6.79
CA GLN A 55 -3.73 1.52 -7.67
C GLN A 55 -4.32 2.64 -6.82
N PRO A 56 -4.21 3.92 -7.25
CA PRO A 56 -4.90 4.99 -6.56
C PRO A 56 -6.41 4.74 -6.63
N LEU A 57 -7.08 4.74 -5.48
CA LEU A 57 -8.53 4.78 -5.42
C LEU A 57 -8.94 6.22 -5.70
N ASP A 58 -9.42 6.49 -6.91
CA ASP A 58 -9.97 7.80 -7.25
C ASP A 58 -11.38 7.90 -6.68
N VAL A 59 -11.53 8.54 -5.51
CA VAL A 59 -12.82 8.72 -4.81
C VAL A 59 -13.57 9.96 -5.33
N GLY A 60 -13.12 10.57 -6.43
CA GLY A 60 -13.74 11.76 -6.98
C GLY A 60 -13.46 11.94 -8.46
N GLY A 61 -14.30 11.34 -9.31
CA GLY A 61 -14.35 11.69 -10.73
C GLY A 61 -14.81 10.58 -11.66
N ASN A 62 -16.12 10.29 -11.70
CA ASN A 62 -16.81 10.23 -12.98
C ASN A 62 -18.33 10.35 -12.80
N ASP A 63 -18.88 11.33 -13.50
CA ASP A 63 -20.29 11.70 -13.59
C ASP A 63 -21.04 10.78 -14.59
N ASP A 64 -20.75 9.47 -14.58
CA ASP A 64 -21.39 8.49 -15.48
C ASP A 64 -21.53 7.14 -14.76
N GLU A 65 -22.70 6.96 -14.13
CA GLU A 65 -23.48 5.71 -13.99
C GLU A 65 -22.70 4.37 -13.98
N SER A 66 -21.66 4.27 -13.16
CA SER A 66 -21.03 3.00 -12.84
C SER A 66 -20.22 3.14 -11.56
N GLU A 67 -20.93 3.28 -10.44
CA GLU A 67 -20.33 3.00 -9.13
C GLU A 67 -19.63 1.65 -9.22
N SER A 68 -18.29 1.66 -9.04
CA SER A 68 -17.53 0.43 -9.00
C SER A 68 -18.15 -0.48 -7.93
N PRO A 69 -18.44 -1.75 -8.21
CA PRO A 69 -19.21 -2.61 -7.30
C PRO A 69 -18.57 -2.72 -5.90
N LEU A 70 -17.25 -2.53 -5.80
CA LEU A 70 -16.53 -2.44 -4.53
C LEU A 70 -16.89 -1.20 -3.69
N ILE A 71 -17.12 -0.05 -4.33
CA ILE A 71 -17.54 1.19 -3.63
C ILE A 71 -18.95 1.00 -3.07
N ALA A 72 -19.88 0.49 -3.88
CA ALA A 72 -21.25 0.21 -3.46
C ALA A 72 -21.32 -0.79 -2.29
N ILE A 73 -20.56 -1.89 -2.36
CA ILE A 73 -20.48 -2.88 -1.27
C ILE A 73 -19.91 -2.25 0.01
N SER A 74 -18.87 -1.41 -0.10
CA SER A 74 -18.25 -0.79 1.07
C SER A 74 -19.16 0.22 1.78
N ALA A 75 -19.96 0.97 1.03
CA ALA A 75 -20.94 1.90 1.58
C ALA A 75 -22.03 1.16 2.36
N ASN A 76 -22.55 0.06 1.80
CA ASN A 76 -23.63 -0.73 2.40
C ASN A 76 -23.22 -1.50 3.67
N MET A 77 -21.93 -1.71 3.88
CA MET A 77 -21.39 -2.35 5.09
C MET A 77 -21.23 -1.37 6.26
N PHE A 78 -21.29 -0.06 6.00
CA PHE A 78 -21.11 0.99 7.02
C PHE A 78 -22.37 1.82 7.28
N THR A 79 -23.47 1.57 6.56
CA THR A 79 -24.78 2.15 6.86
C THR A 79 -25.36 1.53 8.14
N PRO A 80 -25.69 2.33 9.17
CA PRO A 80 -26.37 1.81 10.35
C PRO A 80 -27.77 1.30 9.97
N ALA A 81 -28.16 0.15 10.52
CA ALA A 81 -29.42 -0.57 10.24
C ALA A 81 -30.72 0.22 10.49
N ALA A 82 -30.65 1.49 10.87
CA ALA A 82 -31.79 2.34 11.18
C ALA A 82 -32.52 2.87 9.93
N GLU A 83 -31.90 2.84 8.74
CA GLU A 83 -32.51 3.38 7.51
C GLU A 83 -33.14 2.32 6.58
N SER A 84 -32.98 1.03 6.87
CA SER A 84 -33.44 -0.06 5.99
C SER A 84 -34.81 -0.65 6.36
N ASP A 85 -35.53 -0.09 7.35
CA ASP A 85 -36.83 -0.62 7.80
C ASP A 85 -38.00 0.20 7.21
N PRO A 86 -38.67 -0.28 6.14
CA PRO A 86 -39.80 0.41 5.52
C PRO A 86 -41.08 0.40 6.38
N ASP A 87 -41.16 -0.40 7.45
CA ASP A 87 -42.41 -0.63 8.21
C ASP A 87 -42.61 0.31 9.41
N ARG A 88 -41.73 1.29 9.64
CA ARG A 88 -41.92 2.26 10.75
C ARG A 88 -42.86 3.43 10.44
N ARG A 89 -43.36 3.55 9.20
CA ARG A 89 -44.35 4.60 8.83
C ARG A 89 -45.75 4.02 8.83
N GLY A 90 -46.29 3.74 10.01
CA GLY A 90 -47.70 3.40 10.16
C GLY A 90 -48.10 3.35 11.63
N GLU A 91 -49.20 4.01 11.97
CA GLU A 91 -49.91 3.99 13.26
C GLU A 91 -49.40 4.93 14.36
N LEU A 92 -49.59 6.22 14.14
CA LEU A 92 -50.10 7.13 15.18
C LEU A 92 -51.19 8.00 14.56
N ASP A 93 -52.41 7.46 14.48
CA ASP A 93 -53.67 8.22 14.58
C ASP A 93 -54.87 7.26 14.56
N ARG A 94 -55.31 6.86 15.76
CA ARG A 94 -56.73 6.75 16.12
C ARG A 94 -56.93 6.63 17.62
#